data_AF-A0AAN7QBU2-F1
#
_entry.id   AF-A0AAN7QBU2-F1
#
_cell.length_a   1.000
_cell.length_b   1.000
_cell.length_c   1.000
_cell.angle_alpha   90.00
_cell.angle_beta   90.00
_cell.angle_gamma   90.00
#
_symmetry.space_group_name_H-M   'P 1'
#
loop_
_entity.id
_entity.type
_entity.pdbx_description
1 polymer ?
#
loop_
_entity_poly.entity_id
_entity_poly.type
_entity_poly.pdbx_seq_one_letter_code
_entity_poly.pdbx_strand_id
1 'polypeptide(L)'
;MEPIRVLLISAIIMSISVGPSCALNQLGYSLCKKTSNYNLCVEALANSYVVGIPKIDVVTFAYSVFAEAKKSTADTVDYINSLIKGNAIPAPLKESLKTCLDDYGYASKMIVDVVDDMNKNRFDRVVESANDAGSRVGDCQKGLGGTSSPPTLSSKNQREIDLFQIASVIGKAITSYRGRKL
;
A
#
# COMPACT_ATOMS: atom_id res chain seq x y z
N MET A 1 24.33 -68.88 9.67
CA MET A 1 24.82 -68.20 8.46
C MET A 1 23.59 -67.70 7.71
N GLU A 2 23.46 -66.36 7.65
CA GLU A 2 22.65 -65.48 6.76
C GLU A 2 21.12 -65.65 6.62
N PRO A 3 20.35 -64.56 6.30
CA PRO A 3 20.53 -63.18 6.76
C PRO A 3 19.23 -62.48 7.21
N ILE A 4 19.41 -61.42 8.00
CA ILE A 4 18.40 -60.41 8.33
C ILE A 4 18.05 -59.64 7.05
N ARG A 5 16.77 -59.65 6.65
CA ARG A 5 16.25 -58.77 5.59
C ARG A 5 15.61 -57.53 6.20
N VAL A 6 16.37 -56.44 6.13
CA VAL A 6 15.94 -55.07 6.39
C VAL A 6 15.07 -54.58 5.23
N LEU A 7 14.19 -53.62 5.54
CA LEU A 7 13.41 -52.72 4.68
C LEU A 7 11.95 -53.09 4.48
N LEU A 8 11.07 -52.23 5.02
CA LEU A 8 10.35 -51.25 4.19
C LEU A 8 9.91 -50.10 5.09
N ILE A 9 10.69 -49.00 5.08
CA ILE A 9 10.22 -47.71 5.61
C ILE A 9 9.17 -47.21 4.63
N SER A 10 7.91 -47.16 5.08
CA SER A 10 6.82 -46.50 4.36
C SER A 10 7.16 -45.01 4.27
N ALA A 11 7.70 -44.58 3.13
CA ALA A 11 7.76 -43.18 2.77
C ALA A 11 6.33 -42.73 2.48
N ILE A 12 5.69 -42.11 3.47
CA ILE A 12 4.50 -41.29 3.24
C ILE A 12 4.96 -40.12 2.38
N ILE A 13 4.83 -40.26 1.07
CA ILE A 13 4.95 -39.15 0.14
C ILE A 13 3.75 -38.26 0.44
N MET A 14 3.99 -37.25 1.27
CA MET A 14 3.10 -36.11 1.42
C MET A 14 3.12 -35.39 0.06
N SER A 15 2.23 -35.82 -0.82
CA SER A 15 1.96 -35.13 -2.08
C SER A 15 1.48 -33.73 -1.72
N ILE A 16 2.41 -32.78 -1.67
CA ILE A 16 2.09 -31.37 -1.63
C ILE A 16 1.43 -31.09 -2.97
N SER A 17 0.11 -31.23 -3.03
CA SER A 17 -0.67 -30.72 -4.14
C SER A 17 -0.45 -29.22 -4.15
N VAL A 18 0.42 -28.73 -5.03
CA VAL A 18 0.54 -27.31 -5.33
C VAL A 18 -0.76 -26.93 -6.03
N GLY A 19 -1.78 -26.65 -5.22
CA GLY A 19 -3.07 -26.12 -5.63
C GLY A 19 -2.94 -24.70 -6.18
N PRO A 20 -4.05 -24.08 -6.60
CA PRO A 20 -4.12 -22.97 -7.57
C PRO A 20 -3.66 -21.59 -7.04
N SER A 21 -2.62 -21.53 -6.20
CA SER A 21 -2.04 -20.27 -5.71
C SER A 21 -1.32 -19.47 -6.80
N CYS A 22 -0.77 -20.14 -7.82
CA CYS A 22 0.05 -19.48 -8.85
C CYS A 22 -0.74 -18.55 -9.79
N ALA A 23 -1.98 -18.86 -10.15
CA ALA A 23 -2.72 -18.09 -11.15
C ALA A 23 -3.26 -16.75 -10.60
N LEU A 24 -3.43 -16.61 -9.29
CA LEU A 24 -4.03 -15.42 -8.65
C LEU A 24 -2.98 -14.47 -8.08
N ASN A 25 -1.85 -15.01 -7.61
CA ASN A 25 -0.64 -14.23 -7.36
C ASN A 25 -0.22 -13.47 -8.64
N GLN A 26 -0.42 -14.08 -9.82
CA GLN A 26 -0.12 -13.42 -11.11
C GLN A 26 -0.91 -12.13 -11.33
N LEU A 27 -2.17 -12.01 -10.90
CA LEU A 27 -2.94 -10.77 -11.07
C LEU A 27 -2.32 -9.64 -10.22
N GLY A 28 -2.09 -9.89 -8.93
CA GLY A 28 -1.43 -8.92 -8.04
C GLY A 28 -0.06 -8.48 -8.57
N TYR A 29 0.79 -9.45 -8.94
CA TYR A 29 2.10 -9.14 -9.54
C TYR A 29 1.99 -8.40 -10.87
N SER A 30 0.99 -8.71 -11.71
CA SER A 30 0.76 -7.99 -12.97
C SER A 30 0.32 -6.54 -12.74
N LEU A 31 -0.43 -6.27 -11.67
CA LEU A 31 -0.78 -4.91 -11.26
C LEU A 31 0.45 -4.18 -10.74
N CYS A 32 1.28 -4.82 -9.92
CA CYS A 32 2.52 -4.23 -9.42
C CYS A 32 3.49 -3.84 -10.54
N LYS A 33 3.55 -4.60 -11.65
CA LYS A 33 4.36 -4.23 -12.82
C LYS A 33 3.91 -2.93 -13.50
N LYS A 34 2.70 -2.44 -13.23
CA LYS A 34 2.17 -1.17 -13.75
C LYS A 34 2.38 0.01 -12.81
N THR A 35 2.98 -0.23 -11.65
CA THR A 35 3.23 0.79 -10.62
C THR A 35 4.64 1.36 -10.78
N SER A 36 4.87 2.58 -10.28
CA SER A 36 6.22 3.19 -10.25
C SER A 36 7.13 2.48 -9.26
N ASN A 37 6.57 1.83 -8.25
CA ASN A 37 7.30 1.14 -7.18
C ASN A 37 6.83 -0.31 -7.02
N TYR A 38 7.39 -1.19 -7.86
CA TYR A 38 7.05 -2.62 -7.86
C TYR A 38 7.24 -3.27 -6.49
N ASN A 39 8.35 -2.98 -5.81
CA ASN A 39 8.68 -3.62 -4.53
C ASN A 39 7.69 -3.23 -3.43
N LEU A 40 7.36 -1.94 -3.32
CA LEU A 40 6.37 -1.46 -2.37
C LEU A 40 4.98 -2.03 -2.67
N CYS A 41 4.63 -2.16 -3.94
CA CYS A 41 3.39 -2.81 -4.34
C CYS A 41 3.36 -4.30 -3.92
N VAL A 42 4.47 -5.02 -4.09
CA VAL A 42 4.59 -6.42 -3.66
C VAL A 42 4.54 -6.56 -2.15
N GLU A 43 5.13 -5.63 -1.40
CA GLU A 43 5.01 -5.56 0.07
C GLU A 43 3.54 -5.40 0.48
N ALA A 44 2.83 -4.43 -0.11
CA ALA A 44 1.41 -4.23 0.15
C ALA A 44 0.55 -5.44 -0.27
N LEU A 45 0.92 -6.11 -1.37
CA LEU A 45 0.28 -7.35 -1.81
C LEU A 45 0.50 -8.48 -0.79
N ALA A 46 1.72 -8.61 -0.27
CA ALA A 46 2.07 -9.60 0.76
C ALA A 46 1.21 -9.41 2.03
N ASN A 47 0.95 -8.16 2.40
CA ASN A 47 0.09 -7.81 3.54
C ASN A 47 -1.40 -8.10 3.30
N SER A 48 -1.81 -8.34 2.05
CA SER A 48 -3.19 -8.66 1.69
C SER A 48 -3.54 -10.15 1.77
N TYR A 49 -2.55 -11.04 1.93
CA TYR A 49 -2.80 -12.47 2.04
C TYR A 49 -3.33 -12.82 3.43
N VAL A 50 -4.49 -13.47 3.45
CA VAL A 50 -5.04 -14.12 4.64
C VAL A 50 -4.82 -15.62 4.52
N VAL A 51 -4.20 -16.23 5.54
CA VAL A 51 -3.98 -17.69 5.60
C VAL A 51 -5.32 -18.42 5.43
N GLY A 52 -5.38 -19.35 4.47
CA GLY A 52 -6.58 -20.12 4.18
C GLY A 52 -7.55 -19.49 3.17
N ILE A 53 -7.30 -18.26 2.68
CA ILE A 53 -8.03 -17.68 1.56
C ILE A 53 -7.21 -17.86 0.27
N PRO A 54 -7.59 -18.79 -0.62
CA PRO A 54 -6.79 -19.11 -1.80
C PRO A 54 -6.81 -18.00 -2.87
N LYS A 55 -7.51 -16.89 -2.64
CA LYS A 55 -7.78 -15.87 -3.66
C LYS A 55 -7.68 -14.45 -3.10
N ILE A 56 -6.72 -13.67 -3.60
CA ILE A 56 -6.74 -12.20 -3.49
C ILE A 56 -7.67 -11.65 -4.56
N ASP A 57 -8.80 -11.10 -4.14
CA ASP A 57 -9.59 -10.23 -5.01
C ASP A 57 -8.90 -8.86 -5.11
N VAL A 58 -9.03 -8.19 -6.26
CA VAL A 58 -8.48 -6.85 -6.52
C VAL A 58 -8.98 -5.85 -5.47
N VAL A 59 -10.21 -6.04 -4.97
CA VAL A 59 -10.79 -5.24 -3.88
C VAL A 59 -10.02 -5.44 -2.56
N THR A 60 -9.73 -6.68 -2.18
CA THR A 60 -8.91 -7.00 -0.99
C THR A 60 -7.50 -6.41 -1.11
N PHE A 61 -6.93 -6.43 -2.31
CA PHE A 61 -5.64 -5.80 -2.55
C PHE A 61 -5.71 -4.28 -2.37
N ALA A 62 -6.74 -3.62 -2.93
CA ALA A 62 -6.95 -2.18 -2.72
C ALA A 62 -7.09 -1.81 -1.24
N TYR A 63 -7.84 -2.58 -0.45
CA TYR A 63 -7.95 -2.37 1.00
C TYR A 63 -6.59 -2.41 1.69
N SER A 64 -5.74 -3.36 1.30
CA SER A 64 -4.43 -3.55 1.91
C SER A 64 -3.48 -2.39 1.58
N VAL A 65 -3.56 -1.85 0.37
CA VAL A 65 -2.79 -0.65 -0.01
C VAL A 65 -3.28 0.58 0.76
N PHE A 66 -4.59 0.79 0.92
CA PHE A 66 -5.11 1.90 1.74
C PHE A 66 -4.81 1.74 3.23
N ALA A 67 -4.76 0.49 3.74
CA ALA A 67 -4.33 0.22 5.11
C ALA A 67 -2.85 0.59 5.31
N GLU A 68 -1.99 0.26 4.34
CA GLU A 68 -0.58 0.63 4.35
C GLU A 68 -0.39 2.16 4.25
N ALA A 69 -1.15 2.83 3.37
CA ALA A 69 -1.17 4.30 3.28
C ALA A 69 -1.61 4.92 4.61
N LYS A 70 -2.67 4.42 5.25
CA LYS A 70 -3.11 4.93 6.55
C LYS A 70 -2.01 4.87 7.61
N LYS A 71 -1.29 3.74 7.67
CA LYS A 71 -0.17 3.56 8.61
C LYS A 71 0.97 4.53 8.29
N SER A 72 1.34 4.62 7.02
CA SER A 72 2.42 5.48 6.53
C SER A 72 2.11 6.97 6.73
N THR A 73 0.86 7.39 6.54
CA THR A 73 0.33 8.71 6.93
C THR A 73 0.51 8.96 8.42
N ALA A 74 0.09 8.05 9.30
CA ALA A 74 0.24 8.21 10.75
C ALA A 74 1.71 8.32 11.17
N ASP A 75 2.55 7.42 10.68
CA ASP A 75 4.00 7.40 10.94
C ASP A 75 4.71 8.67 10.43
N THR A 76 4.14 9.35 9.43
CA THR A 76 4.70 10.59 8.88
C THR A 76 4.20 11.81 9.63
N VAL A 77 2.92 11.85 10.01
CA VAL A 77 2.36 12.90 10.88
C VAL A 77 3.10 12.92 12.22
N ASP A 78 3.35 11.76 12.83
CA ASP A 78 4.11 11.67 14.08
C ASP A 78 5.55 12.19 13.91
N TYR A 79 6.19 11.85 12.80
CA TYR A 79 7.52 12.35 12.47
C TYR A 79 7.54 13.87 12.29
N ILE A 80 6.59 14.44 11.54
CA ILE A 80 6.46 15.90 11.36
C ILE A 80 6.24 16.59 12.71
N ASN A 81 5.34 16.05 13.55
CA ASN A 81 5.12 16.57 14.90
C ASN A 81 6.39 16.53 15.77
N SER A 82 7.22 15.50 15.62
CA SER A 82 8.50 15.41 16.33
C SER A 82 9.48 16.51 15.87
N LEU A 83 9.53 16.81 14.56
CA LEU A 83 10.36 17.88 14.01
C LEU A 83 9.91 19.26 14.53
N ILE A 84 8.60 19.52 14.56
CA ILE A 84 8.01 20.78 15.02
C ILE A 84 8.28 21.02 16.51
N LYS A 85 8.25 19.96 17.33
CA LYS A 85 8.55 20.01 18.77
C LYS A 85 10.05 20.22 19.05
N GLY A 86 10.92 19.85 18.12
CA GLY A 86 12.34 20.13 18.22
C GLY A 86 12.63 21.63 18.17
N ASN A 87 13.43 22.14 19.12
CA ASN A 87 13.73 23.58 19.23
C ASN A 87 14.75 24.11 18.20
N ALA A 88 15.17 23.30 17.22
CA ALA A 88 16.31 23.60 16.35
C ALA A 88 15.95 23.89 14.87
N ILE A 89 14.66 23.93 14.50
CA ILE A 89 14.25 24.17 13.12
C ILE A 89 13.97 25.66 12.83
N PRO A 90 14.37 26.20 11.66
CA PRO A 90 14.04 27.57 11.26
C PRO A 90 12.53 27.82 11.18
N ALA A 91 12.09 29.04 11.51
CA ALA A 91 10.68 29.41 11.44
C ALA A 91 10.01 29.15 10.06
N PRO A 92 10.65 29.44 8.91
CA PRO A 92 10.08 29.11 7.61
C PRO A 92 9.84 27.60 7.42
N LEU A 93 10.79 26.76 7.85
CA LEU A 93 10.63 25.30 7.81
C LEU A 93 9.50 24.85 8.73
N LYS A 94 9.36 25.46 9.92
CA LYS A 94 8.27 25.13 10.84
C LYS A 94 6.89 25.42 10.25
N GLU A 95 6.73 26.53 9.52
CA GLU A 95 5.48 26.82 8.80
C GLU A 95 5.23 25.83 7.66
N SER A 96 6.24 25.52 6.84
CA SER A 96 6.11 24.46 5.81
C SER A 96 5.70 23.10 6.39
N LEU A 97 6.23 22.74 7.57
CA LEU A 97 5.85 21.50 8.26
C LEU A 97 4.40 21.51 8.75
N LYS A 98 3.87 22.67 9.18
CA LYS A 98 2.44 22.79 9.53
C LYS A 98 1.56 22.64 8.30
N THR A 99 1.92 23.26 7.18
CA THR A 99 1.20 23.05 5.90
C THR A 99 1.22 21.58 5.50
N CYS A 100 2.36 20.89 5.67
CA CYS A 100 2.41 19.44 5.48
C CYS A 100 1.42 18.68 6.38
N LEU A 101 1.25 19.05 7.65
CA LEU A 101 0.25 18.43 8.52
C LEU A 101 -1.17 18.61 7.98
N ASP A 102 -1.49 19.78 7.43
CA ASP A 102 -2.79 20.02 6.81
C ASP A 102 -2.98 19.14 5.58
N ASP A 103 -1.98 19.06 4.69
CA ASP A 103 -1.99 18.19 3.51
C ASP A 103 -2.17 16.71 3.86
N TYR A 104 -1.44 16.21 4.87
CA TYR A 104 -1.62 14.86 5.39
C TYR A 104 -2.98 14.66 6.06
N GLY A 105 -3.56 15.70 6.67
CA GLY A 105 -4.93 15.68 7.19
C GLY A 105 -5.96 15.46 6.09
N TYR A 106 -5.82 16.16 4.95
CA TYR A 106 -6.67 15.93 3.78
C TYR A 106 -6.49 14.52 3.20
N ALA A 107 -5.25 14.05 3.04
CA ALA A 107 -4.97 12.70 2.55
C ALA A 107 -5.57 11.62 3.47
N SER A 108 -5.42 11.78 4.79
CA SER A 108 -6.00 10.88 5.80
C SER A 108 -7.53 10.80 5.69
N LYS A 109 -8.20 11.95 5.52
CA LYS A 109 -9.65 11.99 5.32
C LYS A 109 -10.06 11.24 4.04
N MET A 110 -9.35 11.45 2.94
CA MET A 110 -9.62 10.74 1.67
C MET A 110 -9.45 9.22 1.82
N ILE A 111 -8.45 8.75 2.56
CA ILE A 111 -8.29 7.33 2.87
C ILE A 111 -9.51 6.80 3.65
N VAL A 112 -9.97 7.53 4.66
CA VAL A 112 -11.13 7.11 5.47
C VAL A 112 -12.40 7.04 4.61
N ASP A 113 -12.65 8.09 3.83
CA ASP A 113 -13.86 8.20 3.00
C ASP A 113 -13.89 7.11 1.91
N VAL A 114 -12.76 6.85 1.24
CA VAL A 114 -12.70 5.84 0.17
C VAL A 114 -12.82 4.41 0.71
N VAL A 115 -12.27 4.13 1.90
CA VAL A 115 -12.44 2.82 2.55
C VAL A 115 -13.89 2.61 3.00
N ASP A 116 -14.56 3.64 3.52
CA ASP A 116 -15.98 3.60 3.85
C ASP A 116 -16.85 3.37 2.60
N ASP A 117 -16.52 4.01 1.48
CA ASP A 117 -17.17 3.76 0.19
C ASP A 117 -16.99 2.31 -0.27
N MET A 118 -15.77 1.79 -0.22
CA MET A 118 -15.48 0.40 -0.59
C MET A 118 -16.27 -0.58 0.29
N ASN A 119 -16.41 -0.30 1.59
CA ASN A 119 -17.21 -1.11 2.51
C ASN A 119 -18.70 -1.14 2.12
N LYS A 120 -19.18 -0.06 1.47
CA LYS A 120 -20.52 0.06 0.90
C LYS A 120 -20.60 -0.44 -0.55
N ASN A 121 -19.57 -1.14 -1.03
CA ASN A 121 -19.43 -1.59 -2.43
C ASN A 121 -19.47 -0.45 -3.47
N ARG A 122 -19.05 0.77 -3.10
CA ARG A 122 -18.91 1.92 -3.98
C ARG A 122 -17.43 2.10 -4.33
N PHE A 123 -17.10 2.05 -5.62
CA PHE A 123 -15.70 2.02 -6.10
C PHE A 123 -15.39 3.14 -7.10
N ASP A 124 -16.38 3.96 -7.43
CA ASP A 124 -16.31 5.06 -8.39
C ASP A 124 -15.24 6.09 -8.02
N ARG A 125 -15.04 6.33 -6.72
CA ARG A 125 -14.07 7.33 -6.23
C ARG A 125 -12.67 6.80 -5.95
N VAL A 126 -12.41 5.49 -6.07
CA VAL A 126 -11.11 4.91 -5.66
C VAL A 126 -9.94 5.56 -6.39
N VAL A 127 -10.07 5.77 -7.70
CA VAL A 127 -8.99 6.35 -8.52
C VAL A 127 -8.81 7.84 -8.23
N GLU A 128 -9.91 8.59 -8.13
CA GLU A 128 -9.90 10.02 -7.84
C GLU A 128 -9.32 10.30 -6.46
N SER A 129 -9.86 9.65 -5.41
CA SER A 129 -9.39 9.82 -4.03
C SER A 129 -7.92 9.44 -3.87
N ALA A 130 -7.45 8.40 -4.55
CA ALA A 130 -6.03 8.04 -4.52
C ALA A 130 -5.16 9.13 -5.17
N ASN A 131 -5.53 9.61 -6.36
CA ASN A 131 -4.75 10.64 -7.05
C ASN A 131 -4.73 11.96 -6.26
N ASP A 132 -5.87 12.38 -5.72
CA ASP A 132 -5.99 13.62 -4.95
C ASP A 132 -5.19 13.55 -3.65
N ALA A 133 -5.25 12.44 -2.92
CA ALA A 133 -4.47 12.24 -1.72
C ALA A 133 -2.96 12.25 -2.02
N GLY A 134 -2.54 11.59 -3.11
CA GLY A 134 -1.17 11.66 -3.60
C GLY A 134 -0.74 13.07 -3.98
N SER A 135 -1.63 13.87 -4.57
CA SER A 135 -1.36 15.27 -4.89
C SER A 135 -1.12 16.11 -3.63
N ARG A 136 -1.93 15.93 -2.58
CA ARG A 136 -1.75 16.63 -1.30
C ARG A 136 -0.38 16.36 -0.70
N VAL A 137 0.04 15.10 -0.65
CA VAL A 137 1.38 14.75 -0.16
C VAL A 137 2.48 15.29 -1.08
N GLY A 138 2.24 15.31 -2.39
CA GLY A 138 3.11 15.96 -3.36
C GLY A 138 3.27 17.47 -3.12
N ASP A 139 2.20 18.15 -2.70
CA ASP A 139 2.23 19.58 -2.39
C ASP A 139 3.01 19.86 -1.09
N CYS A 140 2.88 19.00 -0.08
CA CYS A 140 3.78 19.00 1.07
C CYS A 140 5.25 18.87 0.62
N GLN A 141 5.58 17.91 -0.24
CA GLN A 141 6.95 17.73 -0.74
C GLN A 141 7.49 18.97 -1.47
N LYS A 142 6.67 19.62 -2.31
CA LYS A 142 7.06 20.85 -3.02
C LYS A 142 7.25 22.02 -2.06
N GLY A 143 6.37 22.16 -1.07
CA GLY A 143 6.44 23.21 -0.04
C GLY A 143 7.69 23.15 0.82
N LEU A 144 8.35 21.98 0.86
CA LEU A 144 9.64 21.78 1.52
C LEU A 144 10.84 22.16 0.64
N GLY A 145 10.68 22.18 -0.70
CA GLY A 145 11.77 22.31 -1.68
C GLY A 145 12.53 23.65 -1.72
N GLY A 146 12.08 24.66 -0.97
CA GLY A 146 12.81 25.91 -0.73
C GLY A 146 13.60 25.94 0.60
N THR A 147 13.54 24.85 1.37
CA THR A 147 14.15 24.73 2.71
C THR A 147 14.99 23.46 2.78
N SER A 148 16.00 23.40 3.66
CA SER A 148 16.79 22.19 3.92
C SER A 148 15.93 21.10 4.59
N SER A 149 15.01 20.52 3.84
CA SER A 149 14.07 19.51 4.31
C SER A 149 14.82 18.31 4.87
N PRO A 150 14.43 17.77 6.04
CA PRO A 150 15.02 16.54 6.56
C PRO A 150 14.90 15.42 5.52
N PRO A 151 16.00 14.74 5.13
CA PRO A 151 15.98 13.69 4.10
C PRO A 151 14.94 12.59 4.39
N THR A 152 14.73 12.26 5.67
CA THR A 152 13.72 11.31 6.12
C THR A 152 12.29 11.74 5.82
N LEU A 153 11.98 13.04 5.80
CA LEU A 153 10.64 13.50 5.42
C LEU A 153 10.39 13.32 3.93
N SER A 154 11.40 13.62 3.10
CA SER A 154 11.30 13.42 1.65
C SER A 154 11.06 11.96 1.28
N SER A 155 11.73 11.01 1.93
CA SER A 155 11.50 9.59 1.68
C SER A 155 10.13 9.11 2.16
N LYS A 156 9.64 9.63 3.29
CA LYS A 156 8.27 9.37 3.78
C LYS A 156 7.20 9.88 2.82
N ASN A 157 7.34 11.12 2.35
CA ASN A 157 6.45 11.69 1.35
C ASN A 157 6.45 10.88 0.05
N GLN A 158 7.63 10.48 -0.43
CA GLN A 158 7.71 9.67 -1.65
C GLN A 158 7.05 8.31 -1.49
N ARG A 159 7.24 7.64 -0.33
CA ARG A 159 6.58 6.36 -0.04
C ARG A 159 5.06 6.49 -0.08
N GLU A 160 4.52 7.54 0.53
CA GLU A 160 3.08 7.79 0.56
C GLU A 160 2.52 8.07 -0.85
N ILE A 161 3.21 8.90 -1.65
CA ILE A 161 2.88 9.16 -3.05
C ILE A 161 2.86 7.86 -3.86
N ASP A 162 3.86 7.00 -3.68
CA ASP A 162 3.94 5.70 -4.35
C ASP A 162 2.76 4.79 -3.94
N LEU A 163 2.37 4.76 -2.66
CA LEU A 163 1.19 4.01 -2.20
C LEU A 163 -0.10 4.47 -2.88
N PHE A 164 -0.30 5.79 -3.01
CA PHE A 164 -1.46 6.34 -3.71
C PHE A 164 -1.41 6.06 -5.22
N GLN A 165 -0.23 6.06 -5.83
CA GLN A 165 -0.05 5.66 -7.23
C GLN A 165 -0.40 4.18 -7.44
N ILE A 166 0.03 3.31 -6.52
CA ILE A 166 -0.34 1.89 -6.50
C ILE A 166 -1.87 1.73 -6.34
N ALA A 167 -2.48 2.45 -5.40
CA ALA A 167 -3.93 2.43 -5.17
C ALA A 167 -4.71 2.87 -6.43
N SER A 168 -4.25 3.90 -7.14
CA SER A 168 -4.83 4.37 -8.39
C SER A 168 -4.78 3.30 -9.50
N VAL A 169 -3.64 2.61 -9.64
CA VAL A 169 -3.48 1.50 -10.60
C VAL A 169 -4.46 0.36 -10.29
N ILE A 170 -4.59 -0.02 -9.01
CA ILE A 170 -5.50 -1.08 -8.58
C ILE A 170 -6.96 -0.63 -8.75
N GLY A 171 -7.28 0.61 -8.41
CA GLY A 171 -8.61 1.20 -8.59
C GLY A 171 -9.09 1.15 -10.05
N LYS A 172 -8.21 1.45 -11.00
CA LYS A 172 -8.50 1.31 -12.44
C LYS A 172 -8.81 -0.14 -12.83
N ALA A 173 -8.17 -1.11 -12.19
CA ALA A 173 -8.49 -2.51 -12.42
C ALA A 173 -9.89 -2.85 -11.90
N ILE A 174 -10.27 -2.39 -10.69
CA ILE A 174 -11.61 -2.59 -10.11
C ILE A 174 -12.70 -2.08 -11.07
N THR A 175 -12.58 -0.84 -11.53
CA THR A 175 -13.58 -0.22 -12.41
C THR A 175 -13.66 -0.92 -13.77
N SER A 176 -12.52 -1.31 -14.34
CA SER A 176 -12.43 -2.05 -15.61
C SER A 176 -13.02 -3.48 -15.54
N TYR A 177 -12.97 -4.15 -14.38
CA TYR A 177 -13.61 -5.45 -14.20
C TYR A 177 -15.13 -5.34 -14.06
N ARG A 178 -15.62 -4.31 -13.35
CA ARG A 178 -17.07 -4.10 -13.14
C ARG A 178 -17.77 -3.58 -14.39
N GLY A 179 -17.14 -2.71 -15.17
CA GLY A 179 -17.68 -2.22 -16.45
C GLY A 179 -17.79 -3.29 -17.55
N ARG A 180 -17.14 -4.45 -17.41
CA ARG A 180 -17.27 -5.61 -18.32
C ARG A 180 -18.37 -6.59 -17.93
N LYS A 181 -19.00 -6.41 -16.77
CA LYS A 181 -20.08 -7.27 -16.26
C LYS A 181 -21.47 -6.63 -16.31
N LEU A 182 -21.55 -5.36 -16.75
CA LEU A 182 -22.78 -4.64 -17.10
C LEU A 182 -22.91 -4.62 -18.62
#